data_AF-A0A9D9HIG9-F1
#
_entry.id   AF-A0A9D9HIG9-F1
#
_cell.length_a   1.000
_cell.length_b   1.000
_cell.length_c   1.000
_cell.angle_alpha   90.00
_cell.angle_beta   90.00
_cell.angle_gamma   90.00
#
_symmetry.space_group_name_H-M   'P 1'
#
loop_
_entity.id
_entity.type
_entity.pdbx_description
1 polymer ?
#
loop_
_entity_poly.entity_id
_entity_poly.type
_entity_poly.pdbx_seq_one_letter_code
_entity_poly.pdbx_strand_id
1 'polypeptide(L)'
;MTEPVDSAFRGGLLHLPEELPAGMPVESTVFAADGVTEILTAVCVLAFILSIRRLVNVLPSMLSCLFRWKEAFNLEYNIKLCRDRNIIFYILLLPFCLLVTRYGIYSPEFMTETGTGNAVRLVFFAGIFVIYLLIRRVLGLIFRSDDIDSTAYTAAKRLFLTFFSTAVLCCLALAGILSYTSISDNTVRLVLTYTLSFFYLLLVFRKSQIFSHYCSVLSTILYLCTLEILPTGLLVASAIFL
;
A
#
# COMPACT_ATOMS: atom_id res chain seq x y z
N MET A 1 0.24 -20.97 39.36
CA MET A 1 -0.62 -21.39 40.49
C MET A 1 -1.98 -20.77 40.24
N THR A 2 -2.95 -21.58 39.80
CA THR A 2 -4.33 -21.15 39.56
C THR A 2 -5.09 -21.17 40.88
N GLU A 3 -5.57 -20.02 41.34
CA GLU A 3 -6.52 -20.00 42.45
C GLU A 3 -7.83 -20.70 42.06
N PRO A 4 -8.48 -21.42 42.99
CA PRO A 4 -9.70 -22.17 42.71
C PRO A 4 -10.86 -21.22 42.36
N VAL A 5 -11.71 -21.65 41.42
CA VAL A 5 -12.88 -20.92 40.88
C VAL A 5 -13.83 -20.40 41.97
N ASP A 6 -13.84 -21.05 43.14
CA ASP A 6 -14.66 -20.67 44.28
C ASP A 6 -14.28 -19.32 44.92
N SER A 7 -13.07 -18.80 44.66
CA SER A 7 -12.68 -17.46 45.14
C SER A 7 -13.32 -16.32 44.35
N ALA A 8 -13.83 -16.59 43.14
CA ALA A 8 -14.45 -15.58 42.27
C ALA A 8 -15.92 -15.26 42.63
N PHE A 9 -16.57 -16.11 43.43
CA PHE A 9 -17.97 -15.94 43.83
C PHE A 9 -18.08 -15.88 45.37
N ARG A 10 -18.22 -14.68 45.92
CA ARG A 10 -18.56 -14.50 47.35
C ARG A 10 -20.04 -14.19 47.48
N GLY A 11 -20.79 -15.05 48.17
CA GLY A 11 -22.21 -14.83 48.45
C GLY A 11 -23.14 -14.89 47.22
N GLY A 12 -22.75 -15.60 46.16
CA GLY A 12 -23.52 -15.71 44.92
C GLY A 12 -23.38 -14.52 43.96
N LEU A 13 -22.53 -13.54 44.29
CA LEU A 13 -22.18 -12.43 43.43
C LEU A 13 -20.77 -12.63 42.87
N LEU A 14 -20.64 -12.44 41.55
CA LEU A 14 -19.36 -12.49 40.85
C LEU A 14 -18.54 -11.25 41.24
N HIS A 15 -17.45 -11.45 41.95
CA HIS A 15 -16.46 -10.41 42.22
C HIS A 15 -15.41 -10.45 41.12
N LEU A 16 -15.54 -9.57 40.13
CA LEU A 16 -14.46 -9.30 39.18
C LEU A 16 -13.38 -8.48 39.90
N PRO A 17 -12.09 -8.85 39.80
CA PRO A 17 -11.02 -8.00 40.30
C PRO A 17 -11.05 -6.66 39.57
N GLU A 18 -11.04 -5.57 40.34
CA GLU A 18 -11.16 -4.18 39.84
C GLU A 18 -9.90 -3.75 39.06
N GLU A 19 -8.80 -4.49 39.20
CA GLU A 19 -7.57 -4.31 38.45
C GLU A 19 -7.32 -5.52 37.54
N LEU A 20 -7.35 -5.29 36.22
CA LEU A 20 -6.88 -6.27 35.24
C LEU A 20 -5.42 -6.65 35.54
N PRO A 21 -5.04 -7.93 35.49
CA PRO A 21 -3.65 -8.32 35.62
C PRO A 21 -2.80 -7.63 34.54
N ALA A 22 -1.78 -6.90 34.99
CA ALA A 22 -0.75 -6.27 34.15
C ALA A 22 -0.03 -7.36 33.33
N GLY A 23 -0.53 -7.62 32.13
CA GLY A 23 -0.05 -8.74 31.31
C GLY A 23 -1.04 -9.26 30.28
N MET A 24 -2.33 -8.87 30.34
CA MET A 24 -3.18 -9.00 29.16
C MET A 24 -2.72 -7.97 28.12
N PRO A 25 -2.40 -8.37 26.87
CA PRO A 25 -2.29 -7.41 25.80
C PRO A 25 -3.65 -6.76 25.71
N VAL A 26 -3.73 -5.49 26.12
CA VAL A 26 -4.82 -4.63 25.72
C VAL A 26 -4.85 -4.79 24.21
N GLU A 27 -5.89 -5.44 23.69
CA GLU A 27 -6.22 -5.41 22.28
C GLU A 27 -6.60 -3.96 22.04
N SER A 28 -5.55 -3.14 21.91
CA SER A 28 -5.64 -1.72 21.70
C SER A 28 -6.53 -1.61 20.51
N THR A 29 -7.69 -1.01 20.72
CA THR A 29 -8.45 -0.37 19.68
C THR A 29 -7.50 0.66 19.05
N VAL A 30 -6.63 0.19 18.13
CA VAL A 30 -5.56 0.96 17.49
C VAL A 30 -6.15 2.11 16.66
N PHE A 31 -7.48 2.18 16.54
CA PHE A 31 -8.22 3.37 16.17
C PHE A 31 -8.98 3.93 17.38
N ALA A 32 -8.27 4.56 18.31
CA ALA A 32 -8.89 5.66 19.04
C ALA A 32 -9.32 6.68 17.98
N ALA A 33 -10.56 7.15 18.07
CA ALA A 33 -11.19 8.08 17.14
C ALA A 33 -10.46 9.43 17.14
N ASP A 34 -9.31 9.49 16.45
CA ASP A 34 -8.62 10.73 16.15
C ASP A 34 -9.42 11.43 15.07
N GLY A 35 -10.16 12.49 15.41
CA GLY A 35 -11.04 13.21 14.48
C GLY A 35 -10.35 13.65 13.17
N VAL A 36 -9.02 13.81 13.18
CA VAL A 36 -8.21 14.06 11.98
C VAL A 36 -8.29 12.91 10.97
N THR A 37 -8.16 11.66 11.43
CA THR A 37 -8.20 10.48 10.55
C THR A 37 -9.60 10.26 9.95
N GLU A 38 -10.65 10.58 10.71
CA GLU A 38 -12.04 10.54 10.24
C GLU A 38 -12.30 11.61 9.16
N ILE A 39 -11.86 12.85 9.39
CA ILE A 39 -11.95 13.93 8.40
C ILE A 39 -11.20 13.55 7.12
N LEU A 40 -9.98 13.03 7.22
CA LEU A 40 -9.20 12.58 6.07
C LEU A 40 -9.87 11.43 5.32
N THR A 41 -10.51 10.51 6.05
CA THR A 41 -11.28 9.42 5.45
C THR A 41 -12.50 9.96 4.70
N ALA A 42 -13.24 10.91 5.27
CA ALA A 42 -14.37 11.57 4.60
C ALA A 42 -13.92 12.30 3.32
N VAL A 43 -12.78 13.01 3.37
CA VAL A 43 -12.17 13.65 2.19
C VAL A 43 -11.80 12.62 1.12
N CYS A 44 -11.27 11.45 1.52
CA CYS A 44 -10.98 10.36 0.58
C CYS A 44 -12.23 9.84 -0.11
N VAL A 45 -13.29 9.60 0.66
CA VAL A 45 -14.59 9.14 0.12
C VAL A 45 -15.14 10.16 -0.86
N LEU A 46 -15.14 11.45 -0.51
CA LEU A 46 -15.60 12.51 -1.41
C LEU A 46 -14.77 12.58 -2.69
N ALA A 47 -13.43 12.55 -2.57
CA ALA A 47 -12.53 12.57 -3.73
C ALA A 47 -12.75 11.35 -4.66
N PHE A 48 -13.04 10.18 -4.07
CA PHE A 48 -13.35 8.97 -4.82
C PHE A 48 -14.69 9.07 -5.54
N ILE A 49 -15.74 9.55 -4.89
CA ILE A 49 -17.07 9.79 -5.49
C ILE A 49 -16.95 10.75 -6.68
N LEU A 50 -16.24 11.88 -6.51
CA LEU A 50 -16.04 12.85 -7.58
C LEU A 50 -15.27 12.28 -8.78
N SER A 51 -14.44 11.26 -8.55
CA SER A 51 -13.54 10.69 -9.56
C SER A 51 -14.02 9.35 -10.11
N ILE A 52 -15.20 8.86 -9.68
CA ILE A 52 -15.72 7.54 -10.04
C ILE A 52 -15.84 7.36 -11.56
N ARG A 53 -16.29 8.40 -12.28
CA ARG A 53 -16.42 8.36 -13.75
C ARG A 53 -15.06 8.16 -14.43
N ARG A 54 -14.01 8.81 -13.91
CA ARG A 54 -12.64 8.67 -14.43
C ARG A 54 -12.10 7.28 -14.12
N LEU A 55 -12.36 6.79 -12.91
CA LEU A 55 -11.97 5.45 -12.50
C LEU A 55 -12.60 4.38 -13.39
N VAL A 56 -13.92 4.40 -13.57
CA VAL A 56 -14.64 3.42 -14.41
C VAL A 56 -14.13 3.43 -15.85
N ASN A 57 -13.76 4.59 -16.40
CA ASN A 57 -13.22 4.69 -17.74
C ASN A 57 -11.80 4.10 -17.88
N VAL A 58 -10.94 4.27 -16.87
CA VAL A 58 -9.53 3.86 -16.95
C VAL A 58 -9.27 2.46 -16.42
N LEU A 59 -10.12 1.97 -15.51
CA LEU A 59 -9.97 0.68 -14.84
C LEU A 59 -9.85 -0.51 -15.81
N PRO A 60 -10.67 -0.65 -16.87
CA PRO A 60 -10.52 -1.77 -17.81
C PRO A 60 -9.13 -1.82 -18.42
N SER A 61 -8.58 -0.67 -18.83
CA SER A 61 -7.24 -0.58 -19.42
C SER A 61 -6.14 -0.90 -18.40
N MET A 62 -6.30 -0.46 -17.14
CA MET A 62 -5.37 -0.81 -16.06
C MET A 62 -5.39 -2.31 -15.76
N LEU A 63 -6.56 -2.95 -15.78
CA LEU A 63 -6.71 -4.39 -15.60
C LEU A 63 -6.13 -5.17 -16.79
N SER A 64 -6.30 -4.69 -18.02
CA SER A 64 -5.70 -5.31 -19.21
C SER A 64 -4.17 -5.36 -19.12
N CYS A 65 -3.53 -4.36 -18.48
CA CYS A 65 -2.09 -4.36 -18.22
C CYS A 65 -1.62 -5.51 -17.31
N LEU A 66 -2.50 -6.07 -16.48
CA LEU A 66 -2.19 -7.25 -15.65
C LEU A 66 -1.97 -8.50 -16.50
N PHE A 67 -2.70 -8.63 -17.60
CA PHE A 67 -2.70 -9.80 -18.47
C PHE A 67 -1.73 -9.67 -19.64
N ARG A 68 -1.57 -8.46 -20.19
CA ARG A 68 -0.77 -8.23 -21.40
C ARG A 68 0.08 -6.96 -21.29
N TRP A 69 1.40 -7.13 -21.41
CA TRP A 69 2.36 -6.01 -21.31
C TRP A 69 2.20 -4.98 -22.43
N LYS A 70 1.75 -5.39 -23.63
CA LYS A 70 1.50 -4.47 -24.77
C LYS A 70 0.40 -3.43 -24.45
N GLU A 71 -0.50 -3.74 -23.53
CA GLU A 71 -1.55 -2.79 -23.12
C GLU A 71 -0.98 -1.60 -22.35
N ALA A 72 0.20 -1.74 -21.74
CA ALA A 72 0.90 -0.61 -21.15
C ALA A 72 1.25 0.46 -22.20
N PHE A 73 1.59 0.04 -23.43
CA PHE A 73 1.84 0.96 -24.54
C PHE A 73 0.55 1.61 -25.01
N ASN A 74 -0.51 0.83 -25.22
CA ASN A 74 -1.82 1.35 -25.62
C ASN A 74 -2.34 2.41 -24.63
N LEU A 75 -2.15 2.15 -23.33
CA LEU A 75 -2.51 3.09 -22.26
C LEU A 75 -1.69 4.39 -22.31
N GLU A 76 -0.40 4.32 -22.66
CA GLU A 76 0.43 5.53 -22.82
C GLU A 76 0.12 6.31 -24.09
N TYR A 77 -0.24 5.65 -25.19
CA TYR A 77 -0.63 6.31 -26.44
C TYR A 77 -1.96 7.06 -26.31
N ASN A 78 -2.88 6.58 -25.47
CA ASN A 78 -4.13 7.28 -25.21
C ASN A 78 -3.95 8.36 -24.12
N ILE A 79 -3.77 9.61 -24.56
CA ILE A 79 -3.54 10.78 -23.69
C ILE A 79 -4.63 10.92 -22.61
N LYS A 80 -5.90 10.68 -22.96
CA LYS A 80 -7.02 10.80 -22.01
C LYS A 80 -6.93 9.73 -20.92
N LEU A 81 -6.74 8.47 -21.29
CA LEU A 81 -6.61 7.37 -20.32
C LEU A 81 -5.36 7.51 -19.46
N CYS A 82 -4.23 7.90 -20.05
CA CYS A 82 -2.99 8.17 -19.32
C CYS A 82 -3.18 9.28 -18.28
N ARG A 83 -3.86 10.38 -18.65
CA ARG A 83 -4.19 11.47 -17.74
C ARG A 83 -5.14 11.02 -16.62
N ASP A 84 -6.20 10.30 -16.97
CA ASP A 84 -7.17 9.82 -16.00
C ASP A 84 -6.51 8.86 -14.99
N ARG A 85 -5.65 7.94 -15.44
CA ARG A 85 -4.84 7.07 -14.55
C ARG A 85 -3.98 7.90 -13.61
N ASN A 86 -3.25 8.89 -14.11
CA ASN A 86 -2.36 9.68 -13.26
C ASN A 86 -3.16 10.43 -12.18
N ILE A 87 -4.33 10.96 -12.52
CA ILE A 87 -5.21 11.61 -11.54
C ILE A 87 -5.70 10.60 -10.50
N ILE A 88 -6.13 9.41 -10.93
CA ILE A 88 -6.55 8.33 -10.01
C ILE A 88 -5.40 7.92 -9.09
N PHE A 89 -4.19 7.78 -9.60
CA PHE A 89 -3.00 7.50 -8.78
C PHE A 89 -2.84 8.53 -7.65
N TYR A 90 -2.89 9.82 -7.96
CA TYR A 90 -2.74 10.87 -6.95
C TYR A 90 -3.87 10.85 -5.91
N ILE A 91 -5.10 10.56 -6.33
CA ILE A 91 -6.24 10.42 -5.41
C ILE A 91 -6.06 9.21 -4.50
N LEU A 92 -5.50 8.10 -5.00
CA LEU A 92 -5.31 6.87 -4.24
C LEU A 92 -4.12 6.91 -3.27
N LEU A 93 -3.25 7.92 -3.33
CA LEU A 93 -2.14 8.07 -2.40
C LEU A 93 -2.61 8.19 -0.94
N LEU A 94 -3.60 9.05 -0.69
CA LEU A 94 -4.10 9.28 0.66
C LEU A 94 -4.87 8.06 1.22
N PRO A 95 -5.81 7.42 0.48
CA PRO A 95 -6.41 6.15 0.88
C PRO A 95 -5.38 5.06 1.17
N PHE A 96 -4.30 4.97 0.39
CA PHE A 96 -3.24 4.02 0.64
C PHE A 96 -2.53 4.29 1.97
N CYS A 97 -2.20 5.55 2.28
CA CYS A 97 -1.59 5.92 3.56
C CYS A 97 -2.51 5.59 4.74
N LEU A 98 -3.80 5.92 4.64
CA LEU A 98 -4.80 5.57 5.65
C LEU A 98 -4.91 4.06 5.86
N LEU A 99 -4.93 3.28 4.77
CA LEU A 99 -5.02 1.82 4.81
C LEU A 99 -3.79 1.20 5.50
N VAL A 100 -2.59 1.67 5.15
CA VAL A 100 -1.34 1.19 5.76
C VAL A 100 -1.28 1.53 7.25
N THR A 101 -1.67 2.74 7.65
CA THR A 101 -1.71 3.15 9.06
C THR A 101 -2.79 2.39 9.85
N ARG A 102 -3.99 2.18 9.26
CA ARG A 102 -5.11 1.48 9.92
C ARG A 102 -4.82 0.03 10.27
N TYR A 103 -4.21 -0.70 9.35
CA TYR A 103 -3.91 -2.13 9.52
C TYR A 103 -2.46 -2.39 9.93
N GLY A 104 -1.65 -1.34 10.12
CA GLY A 104 -0.24 -1.46 10.49
C GLY A 104 0.58 -2.25 9.47
N ILE A 105 0.30 -2.13 8.18
CA ILE A 105 1.03 -2.88 7.12
C ILE A 105 2.53 -2.54 7.17
N TYR A 106 2.84 -1.26 7.45
CA TYR A 106 4.19 -0.75 7.66
C TYR A 106 4.29 -0.16 9.07
N SER A 107 5.01 -0.84 9.97
CA SER A 107 5.11 -0.49 11.38
C SER A 107 6.55 -0.67 11.89
N PRO A 108 7.48 0.21 11.54
CA PRO A 108 8.85 0.16 12.05
C PRO A 108 8.89 0.45 13.56
N GLU A 109 9.93 -0.03 14.24
CA GLU A 109 10.01 -0.03 15.71
C GLU A 109 9.94 1.40 16.28
N PHE A 110 10.63 2.38 15.68
CA PHE A 110 10.56 3.79 16.11
C PHE A 110 9.15 4.41 16.07
N MET A 111 8.28 3.94 15.17
CA MET A 111 6.88 4.41 15.11
C MET A 111 6.01 3.78 16.19
N THR A 112 6.43 2.64 16.75
CA THR A 112 5.71 1.96 17.83
C THR A 112 6.17 2.43 19.20
N GLU A 113 7.45 2.74 19.37
CA GLU A 113 8.03 3.17 20.66
C GLU A 113 7.63 4.59 21.06
N THR A 114 7.36 5.45 20.08
CA THR A 114 7.10 6.88 20.35
C THR A 114 5.73 7.17 20.96
N GLY A 115 4.85 6.16 21.12
CA GLY A 115 3.50 6.36 21.67
C GLY A 115 2.67 7.40 20.90
N THR A 116 3.04 7.65 19.63
CA THR A 116 2.52 8.76 18.84
C THR A 116 1.13 8.42 18.29
N GLY A 117 0.21 9.38 18.35
CA GLY A 117 -1.16 9.22 17.85
C GLY A 117 -1.22 8.86 16.36
N ASN A 118 -2.38 8.37 15.90
CA ASN A 118 -2.52 7.82 14.55
C ASN A 118 -2.25 8.84 13.45
N ALA A 119 -2.60 10.11 13.69
CA ALA A 119 -2.31 11.20 12.78
C ALA A 119 -0.79 11.38 12.53
N VAL A 120 0.03 11.23 13.57
CA VAL A 120 1.49 11.38 13.46
C VAL A 120 2.08 10.21 12.69
N ARG A 121 1.63 8.98 12.98
CA ARG A 121 2.02 7.77 12.22
C ARG A 121 1.68 7.88 10.74
N LEU A 122 0.52 8.45 10.41
CA LEU A 122 0.12 8.72 9.03
C LEU A 122 1.06 9.72 8.35
N VAL A 123 1.43 10.82 9.01
CA VAL A 123 2.34 11.83 8.45
C VAL A 123 3.73 11.23 8.21
N PHE A 124 4.26 10.46 9.16
CA PHE A 124 5.55 9.80 8.96
C PHE A 124 5.51 8.80 7.81
N PHE A 125 4.49 7.93 7.75
CA PHE A 125 4.36 6.98 6.65
C PHE A 125 4.22 7.70 5.29
N ALA A 126 3.37 8.73 5.22
CA ALA A 126 3.21 9.53 4.02
C ALA A 126 4.53 10.17 3.58
N GLY A 127 5.32 10.70 4.54
CA GLY A 127 6.65 11.25 4.28
C GLY A 127 7.62 10.21 3.71
N ILE A 128 7.72 9.04 4.35
CA ILE A 128 8.56 7.92 3.87
C ILE A 128 8.12 7.48 2.47
N PHE A 129 6.82 7.37 2.23
CA PHE A 129 6.28 6.94 0.94
C PHE A 129 6.56 8.00 -0.15
N VAL A 130 6.45 9.29 0.16
CA VAL A 130 6.83 10.37 -0.77
C VAL A 130 8.33 10.31 -1.09
N ILE A 131 9.19 10.12 -0.10
CA ILE A 131 10.64 9.95 -0.31
C ILE A 131 10.90 8.76 -1.22
N TYR A 132 10.23 7.64 -1.00
CA TYR A 132 10.31 6.46 -1.87
C TYR A 132 9.90 6.78 -3.33
N LEU A 133 8.81 7.52 -3.54
CA LEU A 133 8.41 7.96 -4.88
C LEU A 133 9.44 8.90 -5.52
N LEU A 134 10.06 9.78 -4.73
CA LEU A 134 11.11 10.68 -5.20
C LEU A 134 12.37 9.91 -5.61
N ILE A 135 12.82 8.95 -4.79
CA ILE A 135 13.97 8.08 -5.13
C ILE A 135 13.69 7.36 -6.46
N ARG A 136 12.51 6.74 -6.62
CA ARG A 136 12.10 6.11 -7.88
C ARG A 136 12.13 7.08 -9.05
N ARG A 137 11.66 8.31 -8.85
CA ARG A 137 11.64 9.34 -9.89
C ARG A 137 13.05 9.72 -10.31
N VAL A 138 13.95 9.96 -9.36
CA VAL A 138 15.35 10.36 -9.56
C VAL A 138 16.14 9.25 -10.22
N LEU A 139 16.05 8.00 -9.72
CA LEU A 139 16.71 6.85 -10.35
C LEU A 139 16.24 6.65 -11.79
N GLY A 140 14.95 6.79 -12.06
CA GLY A 140 14.41 6.74 -13.41
C GLY A 140 14.69 7.97 -14.28
N LEU A 141 15.43 8.98 -13.78
CA LEU A 141 15.97 10.08 -14.59
C LEU A 141 17.47 9.89 -14.84
N ILE A 142 18.21 9.45 -13.81
CA ILE A 142 19.66 9.19 -13.89
C ILE A 142 19.95 8.00 -14.81
N PHE A 143 19.22 6.90 -14.64
CA PHE A 143 19.45 5.65 -15.37
C PHE A 143 18.52 5.52 -16.59
N ARG A 144 18.39 6.61 -17.37
CA ARG A 144 17.72 6.55 -18.67
C ARG A 144 18.70 5.98 -19.70
N SER A 145 18.36 4.85 -20.32
CA SER A 145 19.11 4.33 -21.47
C SER A 145 18.80 5.16 -22.71
N ASP A 146 19.82 5.50 -23.48
CA ASP A 146 19.64 6.02 -24.84
C ASP A 146 19.28 4.91 -25.84
N ASP A 147 19.67 3.65 -25.54
CA ASP A 147 19.40 2.49 -26.39
C ASP A 147 17.94 2.01 -26.37
N ILE A 148 17.15 2.42 -25.38
CA ILE A 148 15.75 1.99 -25.26
C ILE A 148 14.86 3.05 -25.90
N ASP A 149 13.94 2.60 -26.75
CA ASP A 149 12.92 3.49 -27.31
C ASP A 149 12.22 4.30 -26.22
N SER A 150 12.11 5.61 -26.45
CA SER A 150 11.61 6.55 -25.45
C SER A 150 10.18 6.24 -25.01
N THR A 151 9.36 5.64 -25.90
CA THR A 151 7.98 5.25 -25.59
C THR A 151 7.98 4.00 -24.72
N ALA A 152 8.82 3.00 -25.03
CA ALA A 152 8.98 1.79 -24.22
C ALA A 152 9.50 2.09 -22.81
N TYR A 153 10.50 2.96 -22.69
CA TYR A 153 11.01 3.39 -21.39
C TYR A 153 9.94 4.13 -20.58
N THR A 154 9.18 5.02 -21.22
CA THR A 154 8.10 5.77 -20.57
C THR A 154 6.97 4.86 -20.10
N ALA A 155 6.56 3.88 -20.92
CA ALA A 155 5.55 2.88 -20.57
C ALA A 155 6.02 2.01 -19.39
N ALA A 156 7.26 1.52 -19.41
CA ALA A 156 7.83 0.74 -18.31
C ALA A 156 7.90 1.55 -17.00
N LYS A 157 8.25 2.85 -17.07
CA LYS A 157 8.32 3.73 -15.89
C LYS A 157 6.94 4.02 -15.30
N ARG A 158 5.94 4.28 -16.15
CA ARG A 158 4.57 4.61 -15.72
C ARG A 158 3.75 3.39 -15.32
N LEU A 159 4.24 2.19 -15.63
CA LEU A 159 3.62 0.93 -15.22
C LEU A 159 3.42 0.82 -13.71
N PHE A 160 4.34 1.39 -12.92
CA PHE A 160 4.20 1.48 -11.47
C PHE A 160 2.89 2.16 -11.06
N LEU A 161 2.50 3.26 -11.72
CA LEU A 161 1.26 3.98 -11.40
C LEU A 161 0.03 3.11 -11.62
N THR A 162 0.04 2.33 -12.70
CA THR A 162 -1.05 1.40 -13.04
C THR A 162 -1.16 0.30 -11.99
N PHE A 163 -0.06 -0.41 -11.70
CA PHE A 163 -0.07 -1.53 -10.76
C PHE A 163 -0.34 -1.08 -9.33
N PHE A 164 0.23 0.06 -8.91
CA PHE A 164 -0.08 0.66 -7.61
C PHE A 164 -1.57 1.00 -7.49
N SER A 165 -2.13 1.70 -8.48
CA SER A 165 -3.55 2.10 -8.44
C SER A 165 -4.47 0.88 -8.36
N THR A 166 -4.21 -0.13 -9.19
CA THR A 166 -4.98 -1.38 -9.16
C THR A 166 -4.83 -2.12 -7.83
N ALA A 167 -3.61 -2.19 -7.28
CA ALA A 167 -3.37 -2.84 -5.99
C ALA A 167 -4.10 -2.15 -4.84
N VAL A 168 -4.09 -0.82 -4.79
CA VAL A 168 -4.79 -0.03 -3.76
C VAL A 168 -6.30 -0.23 -3.88
N LEU A 169 -6.85 -0.22 -5.10
CA LEU A 169 -8.28 -0.49 -5.32
C LEU A 169 -8.68 -1.89 -4.84
N CYS A 170 -7.87 -2.91 -5.14
CA CYS A 170 -8.08 -4.26 -4.64
C CYS A 170 -7.98 -4.32 -3.11
N CYS A 171 -7.00 -3.64 -2.50
CA CYS A 171 -6.86 -3.58 -1.05
C CYS A 171 -8.05 -2.90 -0.38
N LEU A 172 -8.56 -1.79 -0.94
CA LEU A 172 -9.75 -1.11 -0.43
C LEU A 172 -11.00 -1.99 -0.53
N ALA A 173 -11.18 -2.71 -1.65
CA ALA A 173 -12.29 -3.64 -1.81
C ALA A 173 -12.19 -4.80 -0.81
N LEU A 174 -11.01 -5.40 -0.64
CA LEU A 174 -10.77 -6.48 0.32
C LEU A 174 -10.96 -6.00 1.77
N ALA A 175 -10.41 -4.85 2.13
CA ALA A 175 -10.60 -4.27 3.46
C ALA A 175 -12.09 -4.00 3.75
N GLY A 176 -12.82 -3.47 2.76
CA GLY A 176 -14.28 -3.26 2.87
C GLY A 176 -15.03 -4.57 3.08
N ILE A 177 -14.78 -5.61 2.27
CA ILE A 177 -15.42 -6.93 2.42
C ILE A 177 -15.09 -7.56 3.77
N LEU A 178 -13.80 -7.55 4.14
CA LEU A 178 -13.32 -8.14 5.38
C LEU A 178 -13.81 -7.39 6.62
N SER A 179 -14.17 -6.11 6.51
CA SER A 179 -14.76 -5.36 7.64
C SER A 179 -16.13 -5.90 8.08
N TYR A 180 -16.87 -6.58 7.18
CA TYR A 180 -18.15 -7.21 7.51
C TYR A 180 -18.01 -8.62 8.07
N THR A 181 -16.82 -9.21 7.95
CA THR A 181 -16.51 -10.51 8.52
C THR A 181 -15.77 -10.25 9.83
N SER A 182 -16.23 -10.74 10.98
CA SER A 182 -15.60 -10.51 12.30
C SER A 182 -14.23 -11.19 12.46
N ILE A 183 -13.35 -11.03 11.49
CA ILE A 183 -12.00 -11.58 11.37
C ILE A 183 -11.03 -10.62 12.08
N SER A 184 -9.98 -11.18 12.67
CA SER A 184 -8.96 -10.40 13.36
C SER A 184 -8.22 -9.42 12.44
N ASP A 185 -7.92 -8.22 12.94
CA ASP A 185 -7.17 -7.17 12.23
C ASP A 185 -5.81 -7.68 11.70
N ASN A 186 -5.18 -8.62 12.42
CA ASN A 186 -3.93 -9.25 11.98
C ASN A 186 -4.10 -10.09 10.69
N THR A 187 -5.22 -10.79 10.55
CA THR A 187 -5.51 -11.56 9.32
C THR A 187 -5.74 -10.60 8.16
N VAL A 188 -6.47 -9.50 8.38
CA VAL A 188 -6.68 -8.47 7.36
C VAL A 188 -5.34 -7.86 6.92
N ARG A 189 -4.47 -7.52 7.87
CA ARG A 189 -3.10 -7.05 7.58
C ARG A 189 -2.33 -8.03 6.67
N LEU A 190 -2.36 -9.33 6.98
CA LEU A 190 -1.66 -10.34 6.18
C LEU A 190 -2.23 -10.42 4.76
N VAL A 191 -3.55 -10.48 4.61
CA VAL A 191 -4.22 -10.53 3.30
C VAL A 191 -3.87 -9.30 2.45
N LEU A 192 -3.90 -8.11 3.03
CA LEU A 192 -3.55 -6.87 2.34
C LEU A 192 -2.05 -6.87 1.95
N THR A 193 -1.18 -7.33 2.83
CA THR A 193 0.27 -7.42 2.57
C THR A 193 0.58 -8.38 1.42
N TYR A 194 -0.05 -9.56 1.40
CA TYR A 194 0.10 -10.51 0.29
C TYR A 194 -0.47 -9.95 -1.02
N THR A 195 -1.58 -9.21 -0.95
CA THR A 195 -2.17 -8.56 -2.13
C THR A 195 -1.21 -7.54 -2.72
N LEU A 196 -0.63 -6.65 -1.91
CA LEU A 196 0.37 -5.67 -2.35
C LEU A 196 1.61 -6.37 -2.94
N SER A 197 2.08 -7.43 -2.28
CA SER A 197 3.23 -8.21 -2.72
C SER A 197 2.98 -8.88 -4.07
N PHE A 198 1.79 -9.44 -4.27
CA PHE A 198 1.38 -10.05 -5.55
C PHE A 198 1.41 -9.04 -6.69
N PHE A 199 0.78 -7.87 -6.52
CA PHE A 199 0.80 -6.82 -7.55
C PHE A 199 2.21 -6.28 -7.80
N TYR A 200 3.06 -6.18 -6.77
CA TYR A 200 4.45 -5.79 -6.94
C TYR A 200 5.25 -6.83 -7.76
N LEU A 201 5.09 -8.12 -7.48
CA LEU A 201 5.73 -9.17 -8.27
C LEU A 201 5.26 -9.15 -9.73
N LEU A 202 3.96 -8.95 -9.96
CA LEU A 202 3.45 -8.78 -11.33
C LEU A 202 4.03 -7.54 -12.01
N LEU A 203 4.17 -6.41 -11.31
CA LEU A 203 4.82 -5.21 -11.83
C LEU A 203 6.25 -5.52 -12.29
N VAL A 204 7.06 -6.15 -11.43
CA VAL A 204 8.45 -6.53 -11.75
C VAL A 204 8.49 -7.47 -12.95
N PHE A 205 7.61 -8.47 -12.98
CA PHE A 205 7.50 -9.40 -14.10
C PHE A 205 7.14 -8.71 -15.41
N ARG A 206 6.12 -7.84 -15.42
CA ARG A 206 5.71 -7.11 -16.62
C ARG A 206 6.77 -6.12 -17.08
N LYS A 207 7.45 -5.46 -16.16
CA LYS A 207 8.57 -4.57 -16.49
C LYS A 207 9.74 -5.33 -17.09
N SER A 208 10.03 -6.53 -16.57
CA SER A 208 11.02 -7.46 -17.13
C SER A 208 10.70 -7.83 -18.58
N GLN A 209 9.42 -8.17 -18.87
CA GLN A 209 8.97 -8.47 -20.24
C GLN A 209 9.14 -7.30 -21.21
N ILE A 210 8.93 -6.07 -20.74
CA ILE A 210 9.14 -4.88 -21.57
C ILE A 210 10.62 -4.71 -21.87
N PHE A 211 11.49 -4.72 -20.86
CA PHE A 211 12.93 -4.50 -21.08
C PHE A 211 13.61 -5.63 -21.84
N SER A 212 13.25 -6.90 -21.60
CA SER A 212 13.84 -8.03 -22.32
C SER A 212 13.52 -8.05 -23.81
N HIS A 213 12.47 -7.34 -24.23
CA HIS A 213 12.14 -7.17 -25.65
C HIS A 213 13.08 -6.17 -26.36
N TYR A 214 13.66 -5.20 -25.64
CA TYR A 214 14.48 -4.13 -26.23
C TYR A 214 15.97 -4.23 -25.85
N CYS A 215 16.31 -4.98 -24.81
CA CYS A 215 17.67 -5.05 -24.27
C CYS A 215 18.11 -6.49 -24.01
N SER A 216 19.42 -6.67 -23.82
CA SER A 216 19.97 -7.94 -23.34
C SER A 216 19.40 -8.31 -21.96
N VAL A 217 19.45 -9.60 -21.63
CA VAL A 217 18.98 -10.12 -20.33
C VAL A 217 19.74 -9.48 -19.17
N LEU A 218 21.05 -9.30 -19.29
CA LEU A 218 21.88 -8.69 -18.24
C LEU A 218 21.48 -7.23 -17.99
N SER A 219 21.28 -6.45 -19.05
CA SER A 219 20.83 -5.05 -18.94
C SER A 219 19.44 -4.97 -18.33
N THR A 220 18.54 -5.89 -18.71
CA THR A 220 17.20 -6.01 -18.11
C THR A 220 17.28 -6.22 -16.59
N ILE A 221 18.12 -7.14 -16.13
CA ILE A 221 18.32 -7.40 -14.69
C ILE A 221 18.85 -6.14 -14.01
N LEU A 222 19.87 -5.49 -14.56
CA LEU A 222 20.45 -4.27 -13.97
C LEU A 222 19.42 -3.14 -13.86
N TYR A 223 18.57 -2.95 -14.87
CA TYR A 223 17.48 -1.98 -14.85
C TYR A 223 16.42 -2.30 -13.80
N LEU A 224 16.02 -3.56 -13.66
CA LEU A 224 15.08 -3.99 -12.62
C LEU A 224 15.67 -3.79 -11.23
N CYS A 225 16.93 -4.17 -11.04
CA CYS A 225 17.65 -3.98 -9.79
C CYS A 225 17.67 -2.50 -9.41
N THR A 226 18.01 -1.61 -10.34
CA THR A 226 18.16 -0.18 -10.06
C THR A 226 16.80 0.52 -9.89
N LEU A 227 15.83 0.25 -10.76
CA LEU A 227 14.58 1.00 -10.81
C LEU A 227 13.48 0.46 -9.90
N GLU A 228 13.53 -0.82 -9.52
CA GLU A 228 12.48 -1.47 -8.72
C GLU A 228 13.03 -2.05 -7.43
N ILE A 229 14.06 -2.92 -7.50
CA ILE A 229 14.54 -3.67 -6.34
C ILE A 229 15.26 -2.74 -5.35
N LEU A 230 16.11 -1.83 -5.82
CA LEU A 230 16.85 -0.90 -4.97
C LEU A 230 15.91 0.03 -4.16
N PRO A 231 14.98 0.81 -4.77
CA PRO A 231 14.09 1.68 -4.00
C PRO A 231 13.16 0.90 -3.06
N THR A 232 12.71 -0.29 -3.47
CA THR A 232 11.85 -1.14 -2.62
C THR A 232 12.65 -1.77 -1.49
N GLY A 233 13.88 -2.20 -1.76
CA GLY A 233 14.81 -2.72 -0.77
C GLY A 233 15.17 -1.68 0.28
N LEU A 234 15.36 -0.41 -0.12
CA LEU A 234 15.53 0.70 0.82
C LEU A 234 14.30 0.91 1.71
N LEU A 235 13.09 0.83 1.15
CA LEU A 235 11.84 0.96 1.92
C LEU A 235 11.64 -0.19 2.93
N VAL A 236 12.01 -1.41 2.54
CA VAL A 236 11.96 -2.59 3.43
C VAL A 236 13.05 -2.51 4.49
N ALA A 237 14.27 -2.09 4.11
CA ALA A 237 15.35 -1.89 5.06
C ALA A 237 14.98 -0.82 6.11
N SER A 238 14.33 0.27 5.70
CA SER A 238 13.82 1.27 6.64
C SER A 238 12.65 0.77 7.50
N ALA A 239 12.04 -0.37 7.18
CA ALA A 239 11.03 -0.99 8.03
C ALA A 239 11.65 -1.85 9.14
N ILE A 240 12.86 -2.36 8.90
CA ILE A 240 13.54 -3.35 9.75
C ILE A 240 14.60 -2.70 10.63
N PHE A 241 15.33 -1.71 10.10
CA PHE A 241 16.51 -1.13 10.76
C PHE A 241 16.28 0.26 11.35
N LEU A 242 15.21 0.94 10.95
CA LEU A 242 14.78 2.20 11.56
C LEU A 242 13.62 1.87 12.47
#